data_AF-A0A6N7ZXP4-F1
#
_entry.id   AF-A0A6N7ZXP4-F1
#
_cell.length_a   1.000
_cell.length_b   1.000
_cell.length_c   1.000
_cell.angle_alpha   90.00
_cell.angle_beta   90.00
_cell.angle_gamma   90.00
#
_symmetry.space_group_name_H-M   'P 1'
#
loop_
_entity.id
_entity.type
_entity.pdbx_description
1 polymer ?
#
loop_
_entity_poly.entity_id
_entity_poly.type
_entity_poly.pdbx_seq_one_letter_code
_entity_poly.pdbx_strand_id
1 'polypeptide(L)'
;MTVTTVEDFFSWSARQNSAGSSVRSPFDIGRALGYSPAVISSWKRLPSDHAAPARLCRLVDIVETAGVSGSVVATPEMIAESLADIRVEDFFAWCADFDFKDSEGNFANKEIGAAFNLSQQTIRNWQKQDQSSRLPIWVGYVLFLFDLHADLSDSGTWVFPKSEPPSVRDIMDWRHRAGLSSYEDVGSVFSITRQAVYNWYSRGRFPKWLGLACAGHDAVFRSNSDEVPTGWNSSLNSRRNGDTK
;
A
#
# COMPACT_ATOMS: atom_id res chain seq x y z
N MET A 1 5.72 0.93 -32.85
CA MET A 1 5.61 2.39 -32.66
C MET A 1 5.99 2.65 -31.21
N THR A 2 7.14 3.28 -30.97
CA THR A 2 7.57 3.63 -29.61
C THR A 2 6.85 4.92 -29.26
N VAL A 3 5.92 4.85 -28.30
CA VAL A 3 5.19 6.03 -27.82
C VAL A 3 6.15 6.77 -26.90
N THR A 4 6.72 7.87 -27.40
CA THR A 4 7.71 8.68 -26.67
C THR A 4 7.12 9.93 -26.06
N THR A 5 5.89 10.28 -26.44
CA THR A 5 5.18 11.47 -25.97
C THR A 5 3.69 11.18 -25.75
N VAL A 6 3.01 12.03 -24.99
CA VAL A 6 1.57 11.91 -24.69
C VAL A 6 0.71 12.08 -25.95
N GLU A 7 1.11 12.93 -26.89
CA GLU A 7 0.42 13.09 -28.18
C GLU A 7 0.53 11.84 -29.08
N ASP A 8 1.65 11.11 -28.99
CA ASP A 8 1.82 9.82 -29.67
C ASP A 8 0.85 8.77 -29.12
N PHE A 9 0.57 8.79 -27.80
CA PHE A 9 -0.34 7.87 -27.13
C PHE A 9 -1.78 8.10 -27.57
N PHE A 10 -2.25 9.35 -27.57
CA PHE A 10 -3.62 9.68 -28.01
C PHE A 10 -3.80 9.49 -29.51
N SER A 11 -2.80 9.83 -30.32
CA SER A 11 -2.82 9.57 -31.77
C SER A 11 -2.83 8.06 -32.09
N TRP A 12 -2.24 7.24 -31.24
CA TRP A 12 -2.29 5.78 -31.35
C TRP A 12 -3.64 5.22 -30.86
N SER A 13 -4.13 5.66 -29.70
CA SER A 13 -5.41 5.24 -29.12
C SER A 13 -6.61 5.62 -30.00
N ALA A 14 -6.63 6.83 -30.55
CA ALA A 14 -7.64 7.27 -31.51
C ALA A 14 -7.67 6.40 -32.78
N ARG A 15 -6.50 5.91 -33.23
CA ARG A 15 -6.39 4.95 -34.34
C ARG A 15 -6.90 3.55 -33.99
N GLN A 16 -6.74 3.10 -32.74
CA GLN A 16 -7.28 1.80 -32.29
C GLN A 16 -8.81 1.83 -32.13
N ASN A 17 -9.35 2.92 -31.58
CA ASN A 17 -10.80 3.11 -31.44
C ASN A 17 -11.52 3.27 -32.78
N SER A 18 -10.92 3.97 -33.75
CA SER A 18 -11.45 4.08 -35.11
C SER A 18 -11.34 2.77 -35.91
N ALA A 19 -10.47 1.84 -35.49
CA ALA A 19 -10.39 0.48 -36.02
C ALA A 19 -11.37 -0.52 -35.35
N GLY A 20 -12.25 -0.04 -34.45
CA GLY A 20 -13.24 -0.90 -33.78
C GLY A 20 -12.67 -1.77 -32.64
N SER A 21 -11.43 -1.51 -32.21
CA SER A 21 -10.81 -2.25 -31.11
C SER A 21 -11.00 -1.47 -29.81
N SER A 22 -11.84 -1.96 -28.88
CA SER A 22 -12.06 -1.28 -27.62
C SER A 22 -10.79 -1.35 -26.77
N VAL A 23 -10.18 -0.21 -26.46
CA VAL A 23 -9.15 -0.12 -25.43
C VAL A 23 -9.82 -0.39 -24.08
N ARG A 24 -9.74 -1.64 -23.61
CA ARG A 24 -10.29 -2.10 -22.31
C ARG A 24 -9.38 -3.09 -21.61
N SER A 25 -8.19 -3.32 -22.13
CA SER A 25 -7.26 -4.26 -21.53
C SER A 25 -6.49 -3.52 -20.44
N PRO A 26 -6.50 -4.01 -19.18
CA PRO A 26 -5.60 -3.53 -18.12
C PRO A 26 -4.13 -3.47 -18.58
N PHE A 27 -3.80 -4.22 -19.64
CA PHE A 27 -2.51 -4.19 -20.28
C PHE A 27 -2.10 -2.85 -20.89
N ASP A 28 -3.05 -2.17 -21.51
CA ASP A 28 -2.78 -0.91 -22.21
C ASP A 28 -2.67 0.26 -21.21
N ILE A 29 -3.43 0.19 -20.12
CA ILE A 29 -3.42 1.17 -19.02
C ILE A 29 -2.11 1.09 -18.23
N GLY A 30 -1.73 -0.11 -17.79
CA GLY A 30 -0.51 -0.26 -17.00
C GLY A 30 0.75 0.12 -17.78
N ARG A 31 0.75 -0.07 -19.11
CA ARG A 31 1.86 0.34 -19.97
C ARG A 31 1.94 1.87 -20.12
N ALA A 32 0.79 2.55 -20.16
CA ALA A 32 0.72 4.00 -20.24
C ALA A 32 1.17 4.67 -18.92
N LEU A 33 1.00 4.00 -17.78
CA LEU A 33 1.42 4.46 -16.46
C LEU A 33 2.89 4.10 -16.12
N GLY A 34 3.65 3.53 -17.06
CA GLY A 34 5.07 3.20 -16.86
C GLY A 34 5.32 1.92 -16.06
N TYR A 35 4.29 1.12 -15.76
CA TYR A 35 4.47 -0.17 -15.11
C TYR A 35 5.14 -1.18 -16.04
N SER A 36 5.94 -2.08 -15.46
CA SER A 36 6.61 -3.12 -16.24
C SER A 36 5.59 -4.13 -16.80
N PRO A 37 5.83 -4.73 -17.98
CA PRO A 37 4.97 -5.77 -18.53
C PRO A 37 4.69 -6.95 -17.59
N ALA A 38 5.56 -7.20 -16.60
CA ALA A 38 5.34 -8.21 -15.56
C ALA A 38 4.22 -7.82 -14.59
N VAL A 39 4.26 -6.59 -14.06
CA VAL A 39 3.21 -6.01 -13.19
C VAL A 39 1.87 -5.95 -13.91
N ILE A 40 1.91 -5.58 -15.19
CA ILE A 40 0.71 -5.49 -16.01
C ILE A 40 0.09 -6.89 -16.28
N SER A 41 0.93 -7.93 -16.35
CA SER A 41 0.48 -9.29 -16.63
C SER A 41 -0.11 -9.99 -15.40
N SER A 42 0.24 -9.57 -14.18
CA SER A 42 -0.40 -10.08 -12.95
C SER A 42 -1.86 -9.63 -12.85
N TRP A 43 -2.19 -8.44 -13.37
CA TRP A 43 -3.56 -7.90 -13.39
C TRP A 43 -4.55 -8.76 -14.19
N LYS A 44 -4.07 -9.52 -15.19
CA LYS A 44 -4.91 -10.45 -15.97
C LYS A 44 -5.32 -11.72 -15.21
N ARG A 45 -4.71 -12.00 -14.06
CA ARG A 45 -4.97 -13.19 -13.25
C ARG A 45 -5.94 -12.95 -12.10
N LEU A 46 -6.35 -11.70 -11.87
CA LEU A 46 -7.35 -11.36 -10.88
C LEU A 46 -8.75 -11.54 -11.50
N PRO A 47 -9.63 -12.37 -10.90
CA PRO A 47 -11.02 -12.44 -11.32
C PRO A 47 -11.66 -11.03 -11.34
N SER A 48 -12.44 -10.76 -12.37
CA SER A 48 -13.16 -9.48 -12.64
C SER A 48 -14.12 -9.02 -11.53
N ASP A 49 -14.28 -9.85 -10.52
CA ASP A 49 -15.28 -9.83 -9.46
C ASP A 49 -14.66 -9.55 -8.06
N HIS A 50 -13.35 -9.31 -7.96
CA HIS A 50 -12.69 -8.93 -6.71
C HIS A 50 -12.72 -7.42 -6.42
N ALA A 51 -12.78 -7.07 -5.13
CA ALA A 51 -12.82 -5.69 -4.64
C ALA A 51 -11.42 -5.04 -4.56
N ALA A 52 -10.36 -5.83 -4.48
CA ALA A 52 -8.98 -5.34 -4.48
C ALA A 52 -8.57 -4.59 -5.77
N PRO A 53 -8.83 -5.11 -7.00
CA PRO A 53 -8.69 -4.33 -8.22
C PRO A 53 -9.52 -3.04 -8.17
N ALA A 54 -10.74 -3.08 -7.62
CA ALA A 54 -11.61 -1.91 -7.55
C ALA A 54 -11.07 -0.77 -6.69
N ARG A 55 -10.04 -0.95 -5.84
CA ARG A 55 -9.47 0.13 -5.02
C ARG A 55 -8.30 0.86 -5.65
N LEU A 56 -7.36 0.13 -6.26
CA LEU A 56 -6.37 0.73 -7.14
C LEU A 56 -7.07 1.28 -8.39
N CYS A 57 -8.08 0.58 -8.91
CA CYS A 57 -8.97 1.11 -9.93
C CYS A 57 -9.79 2.29 -9.41
N ARG A 58 -10.19 2.42 -8.14
CA ARG A 58 -10.80 3.68 -7.64
C ARG A 58 -9.82 4.85 -7.66
N LEU A 59 -8.54 4.64 -7.37
CA LEU A 59 -7.52 5.68 -7.53
C LEU A 59 -7.34 6.07 -9.01
N VAL A 60 -7.38 5.09 -9.91
CA VAL A 60 -7.37 5.29 -11.37
C VAL A 60 -8.68 5.93 -11.87
N ASP A 61 -9.82 5.54 -11.33
CA ASP A 61 -11.17 6.03 -11.67
C ASP A 61 -11.35 7.45 -11.13
N ILE A 62 -10.80 7.80 -9.96
CA ILE A 62 -10.76 9.19 -9.46
C ILE A 62 -9.97 10.08 -10.44
N VAL A 63 -8.88 9.55 -11.00
CA VAL A 63 -8.08 10.21 -12.04
C VAL A 63 -8.87 10.32 -13.36
N GLU A 64 -9.63 9.31 -13.76
CA GLU A 64 -10.44 9.31 -14.99
C GLU A 64 -11.74 10.14 -14.89
N THR A 65 -12.44 10.11 -13.75
CA THR A 65 -13.74 10.75 -13.52
C THR A 65 -13.62 12.27 -13.36
N ALA A 66 -12.43 12.77 -13.00
CA ALA A 66 -12.14 14.20 -12.95
C ALA A 66 -12.18 14.89 -14.33
N GLY A 67 -12.36 14.14 -15.43
CA GLY A 67 -12.52 14.70 -16.79
C GLY A 67 -11.27 15.42 -17.31
N VAL A 68 -10.14 15.25 -16.65
CA VAL A 68 -8.88 15.89 -17.02
C VAL A 68 -8.23 15.04 -18.11
N SER A 69 -8.33 15.48 -19.36
CA SER A 69 -7.67 14.86 -20.53
C SER A 69 -6.15 15.10 -20.55
N GLY A 70 -5.48 14.91 -19.40
CA GLY A 70 -4.04 14.98 -19.22
C GLY A 70 -3.62 13.97 -18.17
N SER A 71 -2.38 13.49 -18.24
CA SER A 71 -1.81 12.55 -17.26
C SER A 71 -1.85 13.17 -15.85
N VAL A 72 -2.89 12.89 -15.07
CA VAL A 72 -2.94 13.23 -13.65
C VAL A 72 -2.19 12.12 -12.94
N VAL A 73 -0.91 12.36 -12.66
CA VAL A 73 -0.16 11.54 -11.71
C VAL A 73 -0.81 11.76 -10.34
N ALA A 74 -1.37 10.70 -9.76
CA ALA A 74 -1.98 10.79 -8.43
C ALA A 74 -0.92 11.30 -7.44
N THR A 75 -1.18 12.47 -6.86
CA THR A 75 -0.23 13.02 -5.89
C THR A 75 -0.26 12.19 -4.61
N PRO A 76 0.82 12.17 -3.81
CA PRO A 76 0.83 11.46 -2.53
C PRO A 76 -0.32 11.89 -1.61
N GLU A 77 -0.75 13.16 -1.68
CA GLU A 77 -1.86 13.70 -0.91
C GLU A 77 -3.20 13.08 -1.33
N MET A 78 -3.45 12.92 -2.63
CA MET A 78 -4.65 12.25 -3.13
C MET A 78 -4.70 10.78 -2.67
N ILE A 79 -3.55 10.11 -2.71
CA ILE A 79 -3.45 8.72 -2.22
C ILE A 79 -3.72 8.70 -0.71
N ALA A 80 -3.08 9.57 0.07
CA ALA A 80 -3.28 9.64 1.52
C ALA A 80 -4.74 9.94 1.91
N GLU A 81 -5.42 10.82 1.18
CA GLU A 81 -6.85 11.10 1.36
C GLU A 81 -7.72 9.85 1.10
N SER A 82 -7.41 9.10 0.04
CA SER A 82 -8.10 7.84 -0.25
C SER A 82 -7.86 6.79 0.85
N LEU A 83 -6.61 6.68 1.32
CA LEU A 83 -6.25 5.77 2.41
C LEU A 83 -6.87 6.17 3.76
N ALA A 84 -7.22 7.44 3.95
CA ALA A 84 -7.89 7.95 5.15
C ALA A 84 -9.37 7.58 5.24
N ASP A 85 -10.00 7.16 4.12
CA ASP A 85 -11.42 6.77 4.08
C ASP A 85 -11.63 5.25 4.13
N ILE A 86 -10.61 4.45 4.47
CA ILE A 86 -10.77 3.00 4.60
C ILE A 86 -11.78 2.67 5.70
N ARG A 87 -12.84 1.96 5.32
CA ARG A 87 -13.91 1.52 6.22
C ARG A 87 -13.69 0.10 6.73
N VAL A 88 -14.48 -0.29 7.73
CA VAL A 88 -14.51 -1.66 8.26
C VAL A 88 -14.90 -2.66 7.17
N GLU A 89 -15.98 -2.41 6.42
CA GLU A 89 -16.39 -3.27 5.30
C GLU A 89 -15.28 -3.41 4.25
N ASP A 90 -14.59 -2.31 4.01
CA ASP A 90 -13.53 -2.25 3.04
C ASP A 90 -12.35 -3.14 3.44
N PHE A 91 -11.90 -3.03 4.69
CA PHE A 91 -10.84 -3.86 5.23
C PHE A 91 -11.19 -5.34 5.21
N PHE A 92 -12.40 -5.73 5.62
CA PHE A 92 -12.79 -7.14 5.65
C PHE A 92 -13.05 -7.72 4.26
N ALA A 93 -13.50 -6.92 3.29
CA ALA A 93 -13.54 -7.33 1.89
C ALA A 93 -12.12 -7.63 1.37
N TRP A 94 -11.15 -6.75 1.67
CA TRP A 94 -9.74 -6.99 1.32
C TRP A 94 -9.19 -8.25 2.00
N CYS A 95 -9.51 -8.48 3.28
CA CYS A 95 -9.11 -9.71 3.96
C CYS A 95 -9.69 -10.96 3.28
N ALA A 96 -10.92 -10.89 2.76
CA ALA A 96 -11.51 -11.99 2.03
C ALA A 96 -10.80 -12.26 0.70
N ASP A 97 -10.37 -11.21 -0.02
CA ASP A 97 -9.63 -11.31 -1.28
C ASP A 97 -8.24 -11.97 -1.09
N PHE A 98 -7.64 -11.82 0.09
CA PHE A 98 -6.37 -12.45 0.47
C PHE A 98 -6.51 -13.78 1.22
N ASP A 99 -7.70 -14.40 1.16
CA ASP A 99 -7.99 -15.69 1.79
C ASP A 99 -7.71 -15.73 3.30
N PHE A 100 -7.91 -14.60 4.01
CA PHE A 100 -7.89 -14.56 5.48
C PHE A 100 -9.21 -15.10 6.06
N LYS A 101 -9.65 -16.26 5.57
CA LYS A 101 -10.81 -17.00 6.07
C LYS A 101 -10.37 -18.38 6.55
N ASP A 102 -11.05 -18.87 7.58
CA ASP A 102 -10.90 -20.26 8.00
C ASP A 102 -11.71 -21.20 7.08
N SER A 103 -11.60 -22.50 7.34
CA SER A 103 -12.31 -23.52 6.56
C SER A 103 -13.84 -23.43 6.63
N GLU A 104 -14.38 -22.66 7.57
CA GLU A 104 -15.82 -22.44 7.74
C GLU A 104 -16.28 -21.14 7.06
N GLY A 105 -15.35 -20.39 6.43
CA GLY A 105 -15.61 -19.12 5.77
C GLY A 105 -15.65 -17.91 6.70
N ASN A 106 -15.32 -18.09 7.99
CA ASN A 106 -15.22 -16.99 8.95
C ASN A 106 -13.85 -16.32 8.82
N PHE A 107 -13.76 -15.03 9.19
CA PHE A 107 -12.48 -14.34 9.17
C PHE A 107 -11.49 -14.93 10.18
N ALA A 108 -10.32 -15.30 9.67
CA ALA A 108 -9.23 -15.93 10.39
C ALA A 108 -8.49 -14.89 11.26
N ASN A 109 -9.11 -14.51 12.39
CA ASN A 109 -8.68 -13.39 13.23
C ASN A 109 -7.23 -13.51 13.73
N LYS A 110 -6.71 -14.74 13.86
CA LYS A 110 -5.33 -14.98 14.29
C LYS A 110 -4.34 -14.64 13.17
N GLU A 111 -4.66 -15.02 11.95
CA GLU A 111 -3.88 -14.83 10.73
C GLU A 111 -3.88 -13.34 10.35
N ILE A 112 -5.05 -12.69 10.38
CA ILE A 112 -5.17 -11.23 10.22
C ILE A 112 -4.33 -10.52 11.31
N GLY A 113 -4.42 -10.98 12.56
CA GLY A 113 -3.66 -10.42 13.67
C GLY A 113 -2.15 -10.53 13.47
N ALA A 114 -1.69 -11.67 12.96
CA ALA A 114 -0.28 -11.88 12.64
C ALA A 114 0.18 -10.97 11.47
N ALA A 115 -0.64 -10.88 10.42
CA ALA A 115 -0.33 -10.10 9.22
C ALA A 115 -0.25 -8.59 9.49
N PHE A 116 -1.20 -8.05 10.26
CA PHE A 116 -1.26 -6.62 10.59
C PHE A 116 -0.57 -6.28 11.91
N ASN A 117 0.03 -7.25 12.59
CA ASN A 117 0.65 -7.07 13.90
C ASN A 117 -0.34 -6.51 14.95
N LEU A 118 -1.59 -6.98 14.90
CA LEU A 118 -2.71 -6.60 15.76
C LEU A 118 -3.06 -7.72 16.75
N SER A 119 -3.77 -7.34 17.82
CA SER A 119 -4.39 -8.34 18.70
C SER A 119 -5.66 -8.90 18.04
N GLN A 120 -5.98 -10.17 18.28
CA GLN A 120 -7.26 -10.75 17.84
C GLN A 120 -8.47 -9.98 18.41
N GLN A 121 -8.33 -9.41 19.61
CA GLN A 121 -9.38 -8.59 20.23
C GLN A 121 -9.65 -7.31 19.44
N THR A 122 -8.60 -6.66 18.91
CA THR A 122 -8.74 -5.48 18.06
C THR A 122 -9.57 -5.80 16.82
N ILE A 123 -9.29 -6.93 16.17
CA ILE A 123 -9.99 -7.36 14.95
C ILE A 123 -11.45 -7.69 15.27
N ARG A 124 -11.70 -8.43 16.35
CA ARG A 124 -13.07 -8.71 16.82
C ARG A 124 -13.85 -7.44 17.17
N ASN A 125 -13.18 -6.43 17.71
CA ASN A 125 -13.82 -5.15 17.99
C ASN A 125 -14.21 -4.45 16.68
N TRP A 126 -13.35 -4.45 15.66
CA TRP A 126 -13.69 -3.92 14.33
C TRP A 126 -14.84 -4.69 13.67
N GLN A 127 -14.88 -6.02 13.78
CA GLN A 127 -16.00 -6.82 13.27
C GLN A 127 -17.35 -6.46 13.90
N LYS A 128 -17.34 -5.94 15.13
CA LYS A 128 -18.55 -5.52 15.86
C LYS A 128 -18.90 -4.04 15.63
N GLN A 129 -18.02 -3.26 15.02
CA GLN A 129 -18.30 -1.87 14.67
C GLN A 129 -19.29 -1.82 13.50
N ASP A 130 -19.91 -0.65 13.32
CA ASP A 130 -20.68 -0.39 12.11
C ASP A 130 -19.76 -0.52 10.89
N GLN A 131 -20.24 -1.19 9.86
CA GLN A 131 -19.47 -1.50 8.64
C GLN A 131 -19.01 -0.24 7.91
N SER A 132 -19.75 0.85 8.06
CA SER A 132 -19.41 2.17 7.52
C SER A 132 -18.36 2.94 8.34
N SER A 133 -17.98 2.43 9.52
CA SER A 133 -17.01 3.09 10.41
C SER A 133 -15.65 3.17 9.75
N ARG A 134 -15.00 4.32 9.88
CA ARG A 134 -13.62 4.52 9.42
C ARG A 134 -12.63 3.82 10.33
N LEU A 135 -11.66 3.14 9.72
CA LEU A 135 -10.49 2.62 10.40
C LEU A 135 -9.40 3.69 10.49
N PRO A 136 -8.41 3.53 11.39
CA PRO A 136 -7.26 4.43 11.43
C PRO A 136 -6.51 4.46 10.10
N ILE A 137 -6.06 5.63 9.65
CA ILE A 137 -5.37 5.83 8.35
C ILE A 137 -4.15 4.92 8.16
N TRP A 138 -3.47 4.55 9.24
CA TRP A 138 -2.33 3.64 9.16
C TRP A 138 -2.69 2.27 8.58
N VAL A 139 -3.95 1.82 8.73
CA VAL A 139 -4.45 0.59 8.11
C VAL A 139 -4.37 0.71 6.59
N GLY A 140 -4.77 1.86 6.04
CA GLY A 140 -4.66 2.15 4.60
C GLY A 140 -3.22 2.06 4.09
N TYR A 141 -2.24 2.64 4.80
CA TYR A 141 -0.83 2.50 4.42
C TYR A 141 -0.39 1.03 4.40
N VAL A 142 -0.81 0.23 5.38
CA VAL A 142 -0.47 -1.19 5.44
C VAL A 142 -1.12 -1.96 4.28
N LEU A 143 -2.39 -1.71 3.97
CA LEU A 143 -3.07 -2.32 2.83
C LEU A 143 -2.37 -1.98 1.51
N PHE A 144 -2.04 -0.70 1.29
CA PHE A 144 -1.30 -0.27 0.11
C PHE A 144 0.05 -0.98 -0.01
N LEU A 145 0.76 -1.15 1.12
CA LEU A 145 2.00 -1.90 1.15
C LEU A 145 1.78 -3.35 0.69
N PHE A 146 0.76 -4.03 1.21
CA PHE A 146 0.45 -5.40 0.81
C PHE A 146 0.11 -5.52 -0.67
N ASP A 147 -0.73 -4.63 -1.19
CA ASP A 147 -1.15 -4.64 -2.60
C ASP A 147 0.06 -4.46 -3.52
N LEU A 148 0.92 -3.48 -3.22
CA LEU A 148 2.17 -3.26 -3.94
C LEU A 148 3.07 -4.51 -3.92
N HIS A 149 3.09 -5.25 -2.82
CA HIS A 149 3.91 -6.46 -2.68
C HIS A 149 3.30 -7.68 -3.37
N ALA A 150 1.98 -7.84 -3.35
CA ALA A 150 1.29 -8.92 -4.05
C ALA A 150 1.66 -8.89 -5.54
N ASP A 151 1.67 -7.69 -6.14
CA ASP A 151 2.07 -7.45 -7.52
C ASP A 151 3.54 -7.77 -7.81
N LEU A 152 4.43 -7.61 -6.83
CA LEU A 152 5.87 -7.87 -6.99
C LEU A 152 6.25 -9.32 -6.72
N SER A 153 5.47 -10.05 -5.91
CA SER A 153 5.81 -11.40 -5.42
C SER A 153 5.84 -12.49 -6.49
N ASP A 154 5.23 -12.26 -7.66
CA ASP A 154 5.40 -13.09 -8.87
C ASP A 154 6.88 -13.15 -9.35
N SER A 155 7.76 -12.29 -8.80
CA SER A 155 9.20 -12.22 -9.15
C SER A 155 10.17 -12.89 -8.16
N GLY A 156 9.72 -13.43 -7.03
CA GLY A 156 10.56 -14.20 -6.10
C GLY A 156 10.50 -13.75 -4.63
N THR A 157 10.81 -14.72 -3.78
CA THR A 157 10.64 -14.81 -2.31
C THR A 157 10.62 -13.47 -1.55
N TRP A 158 9.45 -13.18 -0.99
CA TRP A 158 9.26 -12.04 -0.11
C TRP A 158 9.75 -12.30 1.32
N VAL A 159 10.28 -11.26 1.95
CA VAL A 159 10.54 -11.20 3.39
C VAL A 159 9.72 -10.05 3.95
N PHE A 160 8.63 -10.39 4.62
CA PHE A 160 7.83 -9.45 5.40
C PHE A 160 8.75 -8.68 6.36
N PRO A 161 8.60 -7.34 6.50
CA PRO A 161 9.18 -6.64 7.64
C PRO A 161 8.91 -7.43 8.92
N LYS A 162 9.96 -7.64 9.72
CA LYS A 162 9.90 -8.50 10.90
C LYS A 162 8.68 -8.15 11.77
N SER A 163 8.06 -9.17 12.36
CA SER A 163 6.97 -9.04 13.34
C SER A 163 7.39 -8.39 14.67
N GLU A 164 8.64 -8.00 14.78
CA GLU A 164 9.20 -7.28 15.93
C GLU A 164 8.78 -5.82 15.88
N PRO A 165 8.40 -5.22 17.03
CA PRO A 165 8.21 -3.77 17.09
C PRO A 165 9.46 -3.04 16.59
N PRO A 166 9.32 -1.94 15.84
CA PRO A 166 10.47 -1.15 15.41
C PRO A 166 11.21 -0.58 16.63
N SER A 167 12.52 -0.48 16.53
CA SER A 167 13.35 0.18 17.54
C SER A 167 13.22 1.70 17.44
N VAL A 168 13.69 2.42 18.48
CA VAL A 168 13.77 3.89 18.44
C VAL A 168 14.57 4.36 17.23
N ARG A 169 15.66 3.65 16.90
CA ARG A 169 16.50 3.98 15.74
C ARG A 169 15.73 3.82 14.43
N ASP A 170 15.00 2.72 14.25
CA ASP A 170 14.25 2.47 13.01
C ASP A 170 13.22 3.58 12.75
N ILE A 171 12.51 4.02 13.80
CA ILE A 171 11.55 5.11 13.70
C ILE A 171 12.25 6.45 13.47
N MET A 172 13.38 6.74 14.13
CA MET A 172 14.13 7.99 13.89
C MET A 172 14.67 8.07 12.46
N ASP A 173 15.21 6.96 11.93
CA ASP A 173 15.71 6.88 10.57
C ASP A 173 14.57 7.06 9.57
N TRP A 174 13.41 6.42 9.79
CA TRP A 174 12.21 6.65 8.98
C TRP A 174 11.75 8.10 9.05
N ARG A 175 11.65 8.68 10.25
CA ARG A 175 11.19 10.05 10.47
C ARG A 175 12.06 11.05 9.70
N HIS A 176 13.37 10.86 9.74
CA HIS A 176 14.33 11.68 8.98
C HIS A 176 14.12 11.56 7.47
N ARG A 177 13.97 10.33 6.94
CA ARG A 177 13.71 10.10 5.50
C ARG A 177 12.37 10.65 5.03
N ALA A 178 11.36 10.63 5.90
CA ALA A 178 10.03 11.19 5.63
C ALA A 178 9.98 12.72 5.82
N GLY A 179 11.09 13.37 6.18
CA GLY A 179 11.12 14.82 6.40
C GLY A 179 10.34 15.30 7.63
N LEU A 180 10.04 14.40 8.57
CA LEU A 180 9.24 14.69 9.75
C LEU A 180 10.15 15.20 10.88
N SER A 181 9.88 16.39 11.39
CA SER A 181 10.76 17.05 12.36
C SER A 181 10.32 16.80 13.81
N SER A 182 9.03 16.58 14.03
CA SER A 182 8.41 16.59 15.34
C SER A 182 7.56 15.34 15.64
N TYR A 183 7.19 15.15 16.91
CA TYR A 183 6.21 14.12 17.30
C TYR A 183 4.79 14.45 16.86
N GLU A 184 4.49 15.74 16.64
CA GLU A 184 3.22 16.17 16.06
C GLU A 184 3.13 15.67 14.62
N ASP A 185 4.19 15.86 13.82
CA ASP A 185 4.25 15.47 12.42
C ASP A 185 3.99 13.96 12.25
N VAL A 186 4.64 13.14 13.09
CA VAL A 186 4.41 11.68 13.12
C VAL A 186 2.98 11.34 13.54
N GLY A 187 2.43 12.09 14.50
CA GLY A 187 1.05 11.94 14.94
C GLY A 187 0.07 12.25 13.81
N SER A 188 0.28 13.34 13.08
CA SER A 188 -0.54 13.76 11.95
C SER A 188 -0.58 12.69 10.86
N VAL A 189 0.57 12.12 10.49
CA VAL A 189 0.66 11.09 9.44
C VAL A 189 -0.24 9.88 9.74
N PHE A 190 -0.31 9.43 10.99
CA PHE A 190 -1.07 8.23 11.38
C PHE A 190 -2.39 8.54 12.09
N SER A 191 -2.80 9.80 12.14
CA SER A 191 -3.94 10.28 12.95
C SER A 191 -3.88 9.82 14.41
N ILE A 192 -2.67 9.86 14.98
CA ILE A 192 -2.38 9.54 16.38
C ILE A 192 -2.04 10.83 17.13
N THR A 193 -2.46 10.93 18.39
CA THR A 193 -2.14 12.12 19.17
C THR A 193 -0.64 12.23 19.44
N ARG A 194 -0.10 13.45 19.41
CA ARG A 194 1.30 13.72 19.78
C ARG A 194 1.69 13.10 21.13
N GLN A 195 0.79 13.12 22.11
CA GLN A 195 1.05 12.54 23.43
C GLN A 195 1.26 11.02 23.36
N ALA A 196 0.49 10.31 22.53
CA ALA A 196 0.68 8.87 22.33
C ALA A 196 2.03 8.59 21.66
N VAL A 197 2.41 9.37 20.64
CA VAL A 197 3.73 9.27 20.00
C VAL A 197 4.85 9.52 21.02
N TYR A 198 4.77 10.60 21.80
CA TYR A 198 5.72 10.90 22.87
C TYR A 198 5.85 9.74 23.88
N ASN A 199 4.73 9.12 24.24
CA ASN A 199 4.72 7.97 25.15
C ASN A 199 5.45 6.75 24.56
N TRP A 200 5.43 6.55 23.24
CA TRP A 200 6.20 5.47 22.59
C TRP A 200 7.70 5.71 22.71
N TYR A 201 8.15 6.92 22.38
CA TYR A 201 9.56 7.31 22.45
C TYR A 201 10.10 7.29 23.87
N SER A 202 9.37 7.89 24.82
CA SER A 202 9.81 7.94 26.23
C SER A 202 9.91 6.56 26.87
N ARG A 203 9.09 5.60 26.43
CA ARG A 203 9.12 4.21 26.92
C ARG A 203 10.02 3.29 26.10
N GLY A 204 10.51 3.74 24.94
CA GLY A 204 11.19 2.90 23.96
C GLY A 204 10.33 1.71 23.50
N ARG A 205 8.99 1.85 23.49
CA ARG A 205 8.04 0.78 23.15
C ARG A 205 7.08 1.28 22.09
N PHE A 206 7.16 0.67 20.92
CA PHE A 206 6.34 1.02 19.76
C PHE A 206 5.27 -0.05 19.50
N PRO A 207 4.12 0.32 18.91
CA PRO A 207 3.18 -0.66 18.38
C PRO A 207 3.83 -1.50 17.29
N LYS A 208 3.52 -2.80 17.26
CA LYS A 208 4.08 -3.71 16.26
C LYS A 208 3.68 -3.36 14.81
N TRP A 209 2.47 -2.83 14.63
CA TRP A 209 1.99 -2.38 13.31
C TRP A 209 2.75 -1.18 12.74
N LEU A 210 3.43 -0.39 13.60
CA LEU A 210 4.04 0.88 13.19
C LEU A 210 5.10 0.70 12.10
N GLY A 211 5.90 -0.37 12.17
CA GLY A 211 6.89 -0.66 11.14
C GLY A 211 6.27 -0.87 9.75
N LEU A 212 5.11 -1.53 9.69
CA LEU A 212 4.37 -1.75 8.45
C LEU A 212 3.77 -0.45 7.93
N ALA A 213 3.18 0.36 8.80
CA ALA A 213 2.60 1.64 8.43
C ALA A 213 3.66 2.62 7.91
N CYS A 214 4.84 2.67 8.53
CA CYS A 214 5.98 3.47 8.05
C CYS A 214 6.45 3.02 6.66
N ALA A 215 6.53 1.72 6.42
CA ALA A 215 6.91 1.18 5.11
C ALA A 215 5.84 1.46 4.04
N GLY A 216 4.55 1.35 4.38
CA GLY A 216 3.45 1.71 3.50
C GLY A 216 3.42 3.19 3.16
N HIS A 217 3.69 4.06 4.14
CA HIS A 217 3.88 5.48 3.90
C HIS A 217 5.07 5.74 2.96
N ASP A 218 6.25 5.16 3.23
CA ASP A 218 7.39 5.29 2.33
C ASP A 218 7.04 4.83 0.89
N ALA A 219 6.24 3.77 0.74
CA ALA A 219 5.80 3.29 -0.58
C ALA A 219 4.88 4.29 -1.32
N VAL A 220 3.96 4.95 -0.60
CA VAL A 220 3.06 5.98 -1.17
C VAL A 220 3.84 7.22 -1.61
N PHE A 221 4.83 7.65 -0.82
CA PHE A 221 5.51 8.92 -1.06
C PHE A 221 6.78 8.79 -1.91
N ARG A 222 7.36 7.57 -2.04
CA ARG A 222 8.55 7.32 -2.87
C ARG A 222 8.23 6.84 -4.28
N SER A 223 7.04 6.32 -4.54
CA SER A 223 6.60 5.97 -5.90
C SER A 223 6.56 7.17 -6.85
N ASN A 224 6.58 8.39 -6.32
CA ASN A 224 6.62 9.64 -7.07
C ASN A 224 8.02 10.27 -7.22
N SER A 225 9.06 9.61 -6.68
CA SER A 225 10.46 9.99 -6.88
C SER A 225 11.14 8.83 -7.62
N ASP A 226 11.67 9.03 -8.83
CA ASP A 226 12.24 8.01 -9.74
C ASP A 226 13.43 7.16 -9.19
N GLU A 227 13.67 7.12 -7.88
CA GLU A 227 14.72 6.35 -7.23
C GLU A 227 14.14 5.24 -6.33
N VAL A 228 14.17 3.99 -6.82
CA VAL A 228 13.84 2.80 -6.01
C VAL A 228 14.92 2.57 -4.95
N PRO A 229 14.63 2.62 -3.64
CA PRO A 229 15.63 2.43 -2.61
C PRO A 229 15.77 0.95 -2.24
N THR A 230 16.95 0.39 -2.51
CA THR A 230 17.37 -0.97 -2.12
C THR A 230 17.62 -1.14 -0.61
N GLY A 231 17.52 -0.08 0.20
CA GLY A 231 18.19 0.03 1.49
C GLY A 231 17.54 -0.58 2.74
N TRP A 232 16.27 -1.01 2.70
CA TRP A 232 15.63 -1.54 3.91
C TRP A 232 16.17 -2.93 4.30
N ASN A 233 16.56 -3.76 3.32
CA ASN A 233 17.08 -5.11 3.58
C ASN A 233 18.62 -5.19 3.65
N SER A 234 19.36 -4.28 2.98
CA SER A 234 20.82 -4.39 2.87
C SER A 234 21.54 -4.11 4.20
N SER A 235 21.03 -3.18 5.01
CA SER A 235 21.65 -2.78 6.28
C SER A 235 21.43 -3.80 7.41
N LEU A 236 20.39 -4.64 7.31
CA LEU A 236 20.05 -5.67 8.30
C LEU A 236 20.69 -7.03 8.01
N ASN A 237 20.91 -7.38 6.73
CA ASN A 237 21.57 -8.64 6.37
C ASN A 237 23.10 -8.62 6.51
N SER A 238 23.73 -7.45 6.44
CA SER A 238 25.19 -7.34 6.57
C SER A 238 25.74 -7.62 7.98
N ARG A 239 24.88 -7.76 9.00
CA ARG A 239 25.29 -7.96 10.41
C ARG A 239 25.19 -9.39 10.93
N ARG A 240 24.81 -10.37 10.10
CA ARG A 240 24.68 -11.79 10.53
C ARG A 240 25.91 -12.66 10.26
N ASN A 241 26.93 -12.15 9.56
CA ASN A 241 28.12 -12.94 9.15
C ASN A 241 29.41 -12.60 9.91
N GLY A 242 29.32 -11.99 11.10
CA GLY A 242 30.51 -11.54 11.81
C GLY A 242 30.41 -11.67 13.32
N ASP A 243 30.01 -12.84 13.82
CA ASP A 243 30.28 -13.27 15.21
C ASP A 243 29.94 -14.77 15.35
N THR A 244 30.86 -15.62 14.90
CA THR A 244 31.07 -16.94 15.49
C THR A 244 32.56 -17.08 15.75
N LYS A 245 32.89 -17.08 17.04
CA LYS A 245 34.19 -17.53 17.55
C LYS A 245 34.29 -19.04 17.43
#